data_AF-A0A075MNP7-F1
#
_entry.id   AF-A0A075MNP7-F1
#
_cell.length_a   1.000
_cell.length_b   1.000
_cell.length_c   1.000
_cell.angle_alpha   90.00
_cell.angle_beta   90.00
_cell.angle_gamma   90.00
#
_symmetry.space_group_name_H-M   'P 1'
#
loop_
_entity.id
_entity.type
_entity.pdbx_description
1 polymer ?
#
loop_
_entity_poly.entity_id
_entity_poly.type
_entity_poly.pdbx_seq_one_letter_code
_entity_poly.pdbx_strand_id
1 'polypeptide(L)'
;MDKVQKIILVSLVSVSAASWLTSQTLQNDMMMTMTTAAMMPSPFASGMGDDNNGFGLASSYLFFVLLWTVGMAAMMFPAITPMVFLYNRLASSEKNNSQVQVALQKNDDASQKQVYPFKTLLFVGGYLAVWSLTGFVLLLGWSMLTSIMTSAASGLSIIQYIYGAILVIAGAYQFSPLKNKCLGYCESPLSFFMRRWSSGATGAAKMGVFHGLYCLGCCWPYFLLMVALGWMNLLWMALFSGIIFGEKVWSKKGIWIARAAGIGFVIIGILVMVTGGSAIIISMPTMMSTGDAAFTNTADMEPSANMTPAQKMPQMG
;
A
#
# COMPACT_ATOMS: atom_id res chain seq x y z
N MET A 1 -14.60 -27.17 -6.84
CA MET A 1 -14.27 -26.36 -5.64
C MET A 1 -14.96 -26.98 -4.44
N ASP A 2 -14.20 -27.42 -3.45
CA ASP A 2 -14.77 -27.95 -2.20
C ASP A 2 -15.37 -26.81 -1.33
N LYS A 3 -16.13 -27.17 -0.28
CA LYS A 3 -16.79 -26.20 0.61
C LYS A 3 -15.78 -25.27 1.28
N VAL A 4 -14.56 -25.76 1.56
CA VAL A 4 -13.50 -25.00 2.22
C VAL A 4 -12.89 -23.96 1.28
N GLN A 5 -12.61 -24.31 0.02
CA GLN A 5 -12.14 -23.40 -1.02
C GLN A 5 -13.16 -22.30 -1.30
N LYS A 6 -14.46 -22.62 -1.30
CA LYS A 6 -15.52 -21.61 -1.40
C LYS A 6 -15.47 -20.61 -0.24
N ILE A 7 -15.33 -21.09 1.00
CA ILE A 7 -15.21 -20.24 2.19
C ILE A 7 -13.96 -19.37 2.12
N ILE A 8 -12.81 -19.94 1.75
CA ILE A 8 -11.55 -19.18 1.63
C ILE A 8 -11.66 -18.13 0.53
N LEU A 9 -12.19 -18.48 -0.66
CA LEU A 9 -12.40 -17.53 -1.76
C LEU A 9 -13.27 -16.36 -1.31
N VAL A 10 -14.45 -16.66 -0.74
CA VAL A 10 -15.38 -15.65 -0.27
C VAL A 10 -14.73 -14.79 0.81
N SER A 11 -14.01 -15.38 1.75
CA SER A 11 -13.31 -14.60 2.79
C SER A 11 -12.24 -13.68 2.21
N LEU A 12 -11.42 -14.13 1.27
CA LEU A 12 -10.37 -13.32 0.64
C LEU A 12 -10.97 -12.18 -0.20
N VAL A 13 -12.03 -12.46 -0.96
CA VAL A 13 -12.71 -11.47 -1.78
C VAL A 13 -13.43 -10.44 -0.90
N SER A 14 -14.16 -10.89 0.14
CA SER A 14 -14.83 -9.99 1.09
C SER A 14 -13.84 -9.13 1.85
N VAL A 15 -12.72 -9.70 2.32
CA VAL A 15 -11.65 -8.94 2.99
C VAL A 15 -11.00 -7.95 2.02
N SER A 16 -10.73 -8.33 0.77
CA SER A 16 -10.19 -7.42 -0.24
C SER A 16 -11.16 -6.27 -0.53
N ALA A 17 -12.45 -6.55 -0.70
CA ALA A 17 -13.48 -5.53 -0.92
C ALA A 17 -13.63 -4.58 0.28
N ALA A 18 -13.67 -5.11 1.51
CA ALA A 18 -13.70 -4.30 2.73
C ALA A 18 -12.43 -3.45 2.90
N SER A 19 -11.27 -4.01 2.53
CA SER A 19 -9.98 -3.29 2.56
C SER A 19 -9.96 -2.14 1.55
N TRP A 20 -10.57 -2.33 0.37
CA TRP A 20 -10.75 -1.27 -0.61
C TRP A 20 -11.68 -0.16 -0.11
N LEU A 21 -12.82 -0.50 0.48
CA LEU A 21 -13.77 0.48 1.03
C LEU A 21 -13.19 1.26 2.21
N THR A 22 -12.41 0.60 3.07
CA THR A 22 -11.73 1.29 4.18
C THR A 22 -10.58 2.18 3.68
N SER A 23 -9.83 1.73 2.67
CA SER A 23 -8.80 2.56 2.03
C SER A 23 -9.39 3.80 1.37
N GLN A 24 -10.60 3.71 0.81
CA GLN A 24 -11.36 4.83 0.26
C GLN A 24 -11.67 5.88 1.33
N THR A 25 -12.20 5.45 2.48
CA THR A 25 -12.61 6.36 3.56
C THR A 25 -11.43 6.99 4.27
N LEU A 26 -10.30 6.27 4.36
CA LEU A 26 -9.13 6.67 5.16
C LEU A 26 -8.01 7.32 4.32
N GLN A 27 -8.26 7.58 3.03
CA GLN A 27 -7.26 8.15 2.13
C GLN A 27 -6.76 9.52 2.60
N ASN A 28 -7.67 10.37 3.07
CA ASN A 28 -7.34 11.71 3.57
C ASN A 28 -6.54 11.63 4.88
N ASP A 29 -6.92 10.74 5.79
CA ASP A 29 -6.25 10.55 7.07
C ASP A 29 -4.83 10.00 6.90
N MET A 30 -4.62 9.10 5.93
CA MET A 30 -3.29 8.58 5.62
C MET A 30 -2.39 9.68 5.05
N MET A 31 -2.89 10.50 4.12
CA MET A 31 -2.13 11.62 3.56
C MET A 31 -1.72 12.61 4.67
N MET A 32 -2.64 12.94 5.57
CA MET A 32 -2.37 13.80 6.72
C MET A 32 -1.36 13.18 7.69
N THR A 33 -1.43 11.87 7.94
CA THR A 33 -0.47 11.16 8.80
C THR A 33 0.94 11.17 8.22
N MET A 34 1.08 11.06 6.89
CA MET A 34 2.37 11.10 6.21
C MET A 34 2.98 12.49 6.16
N THR A 35 2.18 13.52 5.86
CA THR A 35 2.67 14.90 5.85
C THR A 35 3.10 15.33 7.25
N THR A 36 2.32 14.99 8.27
CA THR A 36 2.67 15.27 9.69
C THR A 36 3.90 14.48 10.14
N ALA A 37 4.00 13.19 9.83
CA ALA A 37 5.18 12.38 10.13
C ALA A 37 6.45 12.83 9.37
N ALA A 38 6.29 13.36 8.15
CA ALA A 38 7.38 13.91 7.35
C ALA A 38 7.85 15.29 7.84
N MET A 39 6.97 16.07 8.49
CA MET A 39 7.25 17.40 9.03
C MET A 39 7.84 17.38 10.44
N MET A 40 7.73 16.29 11.20
CA MET A 40 8.37 16.13 12.51
C MET A 40 9.65 15.28 12.40
N PRO A 41 10.86 15.87 12.49
CA PRO A 41 12.10 15.19 12.09
C PRO A 41 12.63 14.11 13.05
N SER A 42 11.87 13.61 14.02
CA SER A 42 12.39 12.55 14.87
C SER A 42 11.34 11.65 15.53
N PRO A 43 11.59 10.33 15.58
CA PRO A 43 10.88 9.42 16.47
C PRO A 43 11.29 9.58 17.95
N PHE A 44 12.17 10.54 18.28
CA PHE A 44 12.78 10.69 19.61
C PHE A 44 12.61 12.08 20.25
N ALA A 45 12.23 13.13 19.52
CA ALA A 45 12.02 14.46 20.09
C ALA A 45 10.54 14.68 20.41
N SER A 46 10.09 14.08 21.50
CA SER A 46 9.32 14.72 22.57
C SER A 46 8.63 13.65 23.42
N GLY A 47 9.21 13.42 24.60
CA GLY A 47 8.39 13.02 25.74
C GLY A 47 7.49 14.19 26.13
N MET A 48 6.29 13.85 26.62
CA MET A 48 5.36 14.70 27.36
C MET A 48 4.67 15.82 26.55
N GLY A 49 3.64 15.42 25.78
CA GLY A 49 2.53 16.28 25.39
C GLY A 49 1.23 15.70 25.97
N ASP A 50 0.64 16.42 26.92
CA ASP A 50 -0.62 16.13 27.59
C ASP A 50 -1.79 16.49 26.66
N ASP A 51 -2.09 15.58 25.74
CA ASP A 51 -3.20 15.73 24.81
C ASP A 51 -4.27 14.70 25.22
N ASN A 52 -5.37 15.18 25.79
CA ASN A 52 -6.51 14.39 26.29
C ASN A 52 -7.25 13.53 25.24
N ASN A 53 -6.65 13.35 24.04
CA ASN A 53 -7.11 12.49 22.96
C ASN A 53 -6.09 11.39 22.58
N GLY A 54 -5.03 11.17 23.37
CA GLY A 54 -4.34 9.88 23.47
C GLY A 54 -3.78 9.25 22.18
N PHE A 55 -3.37 10.03 21.18
CA PHE A 55 -2.79 9.52 19.94
C PHE A 55 -1.37 10.06 19.73
N GLY A 56 -0.39 9.47 20.44
CA GLY A 56 1.03 9.85 20.34
C GLY A 56 1.71 9.48 19.01
N LEU A 57 2.94 9.94 18.78
CA LEU A 57 3.69 9.65 17.54
C LEU A 57 3.78 8.14 17.23
N ALA A 58 3.95 7.27 18.22
CA ALA A 58 3.97 5.82 17.99
C ALA A 58 2.64 5.29 17.39
N SER A 59 1.50 5.90 17.71
CA SER A 59 0.22 5.49 17.15
C SER A 59 0.05 5.94 15.70
N SER A 60 0.71 7.02 15.24
CA SER A 60 0.66 7.44 13.84
C SER A 60 1.47 6.51 12.92
N TYR A 61 2.67 6.10 13.33
CA TYR A 61 3.47 5.08 12.60
C TYR A 61 2.74 3.73 12.53
N LEU A 62 2.17 3.29 13.66
CA LEU A 62 1.39 2.05 13.71
C LEU A 62 0.15 2.14 12.84
N PHE A 63 -0.59 3.26 12.90
CA PHE A 63 -1.76 3.50 12.06
C PHE A 63 -1.41 3.44 10.58
N PHE A 64 -0.32 4.10 10.16
CA PHE A 64 0.15 3.99 8.79
C PHE A 64 0.49 2.54 8.39
N VAL A 65 1.29 1.83 9.19
CA VAL A 65 1.68 0.45 8.87
C VAL A 65 0.44 -0.45 8.77
N LEU A 66 -0.54 -0.25 9.63
CA LEU A 66 -1.82 -0.97 9.58
C LEU A 66 -2.56 -0.66 8.28
N LEU A 67 -2.79 0.61 7.95
CA LEU A 67 -3.50 1.00 6.74
C LEU A 67 -2.75 0.58 5.47
N TRP A 68 -1.44 0.74 5.44
CA TRP A 68 -0.57 0.23 4.38
C TRP A 68 -0.77 -1.28 4.20
N THR A 69 -0.71 -2.04 5.29
CA THR A 69 -0.88 -3.50 5.24
C THR A 69 -2.27 -3.88 4.74
N VAL A 70 -3.31 -3.14 5.13
CA VAL A 70 -4.68 -3.32 4.61
C VAL A 70 -4.76 -3.02 3.12
N GLY A 71 -4.16 -1.93 2.63
CA GLY A 71 -4.08 -1.63 1.20
C GLY A 71 -3.32 -2.70 0.40
N MET A 72 -2.21 -3.19 0.94
CA MET A 72 -1.44 -4.28 0.35
C MET A 72 -2.23 -5.58 0.29
N ALA A 73 -2.98 -5.90 1.36
CA ALA A 73 -3.90 -7.03 1.38
C ALA A 73 -4.97 -6.88 0.30
N ALA A 74 -5.58 -5.69 0.17
CA ALA A 74 -6.61 -5.39 -0.81
C ALA A 74 -6.18 -5.74 -2.24
N MET A 75 -4.96 -5.35 -2.62
CA MET A 75 -4.44 -5.54 -3.97
C MET A 75 -3.89 -6.92 -4.25
N MET A 76 -3.18 -7.50 -3.28
CA MET A 76 -2.39 -8.69 -3.54
C MET A 76 -3.11 -10.00 -3.18
N PHE A 77 -4.18 -9.94 -2.38
CA PHE A 77 -4.98 -11.13 -2.06
C PHE A 77 -5.59 -11.80 -3.29
N PRO A 78 -6.13 -11.07 -4.29
CA PRO A 78 -6.56 -11.67 -5.55
C PRO A 78 -5.43 -12.49 -6.20
N ALA A 79 -4.20 -11.94 -6.22
CA ALA A 79 -3.05 -12.59 -6.83
C ALA A 79 -2.53 -13.82 -6.05
N ILE A 80 -2.68 -13.88 -4.72
CA ILE A 80 -2.23 -15.01 -3.89
C ILE A 80 -3.26 -16.14 -3.76
N THR A 81 -4.51 -15.91 -4.15
CA THR A 81 -5.60 -16.91 -4.12
C THR A 81 -5.20 -18.31 -4.64
N PRO A 82 -4.56 -18.46 -5.83
CA PRO A 82 -4.16 -19.78 -6.32
C PRO A 82 -3.10 -20.46 -5.44
N MET A 83 -2.18 -19.69 -4.84
CA MET A 83 -1.17 -20.20 -3.92
C MET A 83 -1.81 -20.74 -2.62
N VAL A 84 -2.77 -19.99 -2.06
CA VAL A 84 -3.48 -20.38 -0.83
C VAL A 84 -4.27 -21.67 -1.03
N PHE A 85 -4.94 -21.83 -2.17
CA PHE A 85 -5.67 -23.07 -2.49
C PHE A 85 -4.76 -24.27 -2.66
N LEU A 86 -3.62 -24.09 -3.33
CA LEU A 86 -2.67 -25.18 -3.49
C LEU A 86 -2.05 -25.56 -2.14
N TYR A 87 -1.69 -24.59 -1.30
CA TYR A 87 -1.22 -24.83 0.05
C TYR A 87 -2.21 -25.65 0.87
N ASN A 88 -3.49 -25.25 0.88
CA ASN A 88 -4.53 -25.97 1.63
C ASN A 88 -4.71 -27.41 1.13
N ARG A 89 -4.63 -27.63 -0.19
CA ARG A 89 -4.72 -28.97 -0.79
C ARG A 89 -3.53 -29.86 -0.39
N LEU A 90 -2.32 -29.33 -0.45
CA LEU A 90 -1.10 -30.06 -0.08
C LEU A 90 -1.06 -30.34 1.43
N ALA A 91 -1.43 -29.35 2.26
CA ALA A 91 -1.48 -29.50 3.70
C ALA A 91 -2.55 -30.52 4.15
N SER A 92 -3.68 -30.59 3.43
CA SER A 92 -4.72 -31.60 3.67
C SER A 92 -4.25 -32.99 3.24
N SER A 93 -3.53 -33.10 2.12
CA SER A 93 -2.99 -34.37 1.63
C SER A 93 -1.91 -34.96 2.55
N GLU A 94 -1.03 -34.12 3.10
CA GLU A 94 -0.02 -34.54 4.08
C GLU A 94 -0.68 -35.19 5.31
N LYS A 95 -1.72 -34.53 5.84
CA LYS A 95 -2.46 -35.06 6.99
C LYS A 95 -3.22 -36.34 6.68
N ASN A 96 -3.84 -36.47 5.51
CA ASN A 96 -4.53 -37.71 5.13
C ASN A 96 -3.56 -38.89 5.07
N ASN A 97 -2.37 -38.72 4.51
CA ASN A 97 -1.33 -39.77 4.52
C ASN A 97 -0.84 -40.09 5.94
N SER A 98 -0.69 -39.09 6.83
CA SER A 98 -0.35 -39.33 8.23
C SER A 98 -1.49 -39.96 9.04
N GLN A 99 -2.75 -39.67 8.72
CA GLN A 99 -3.92 -40.27 9.38
C GLN A 99 -4.19 -41.69 8.92
N VAL A 100 -3.82 -42.09 7.70
CA VAL A 100 -3.84 -43.50 7.27
C VAL A 100 -2.91 -44.37 8.16
N GLN A 101 -1.87 -43.79 8.77
CA GLN A 101 -1.04 -44.50 9.77
C GLN A 101 -1.62 -44.49 11.19
N VAL A 102 -2.52 -43.56 11.54
CA VAL A 102 -3.11 -43.44 12.90
C VAL A 102 -4.53 -44.03 12.98
N ALA A 103 -5.20 -44.27 11.84
CA ALA A 103 -6.55 -44.82 11.78
C ALA A 103 -6.69 -46.29 12.24
N LEU A 104 -5.61 -46.95 12.68
CA LEU A 104 -5.69 -48.18 13.48
C LEU A 104 -6.06 -47.93 14.95
N GLN A 105 -6.09 -46.67 15.40
CA GLN A 105 -6.35 -46.36 16.79
C GLN A 105 -7.29 -45.16 16.88
N LYS A 106 -8.52 -45.46 17.32
CA LYS A 106 -9.51 -44.52 17.85
C LYS A 106 -10.56 -44.01 16.85
N ASN A 107 -11.62 -44.80 16.72
CA ASN A 107 -12.98 -44.26 16.68
C ASN A 107 -13.20 -43.46 17.97
N ASP A 108 -13.53 -42.18 17.86
CA ASP A 108 -14.59 -41.56 18.67
C ASP A 108 -14.78 -40.07 18.33
N ASP A 109 -16.06 -39.78 18.14
CA ASP A 109 -16.80 -38.52 18.29
C ASP A 109 -16.63 -37.37 17.29
N ALA A 110 -17.79 -37.02 16.74
CA ALA A 110 -18.06 -36.03 15.74
C ALA A 110 -18.07 -34.63 16.36
N SER A 111 -16.93 -33.97 16.30
CA SER A 111 -16.89 -32.50 16.32
C SER A 111 -16.06 -32.03 15.13
N GLN A 112 -16.78 -31.64 14.09
CA GLN A 112 -16.37 -31.06 12.81
C GLN A 112 -15.67 -29.70 12.99
N LYS A 113 -14.73 -29.58 13.93
CA LYS A 113 -14.00 -28.35 14.24
C LYS A 113 -12.82 -28.22 13.29
N GLN A 114 -13.09 -27.75 12.08
CA GLN A 114 -12.29 -26.79 11.30
C GLN A 114 -10.84 -26.52 11.81
N VAL A 115 -9.94 -27.53 11.76
CA VAL A 115 -8.50 -27.40 12.13
C VAL A 115 -7.63 -26.92 10.94
N TYR A 116 -8.22 -26.72 9.77
CA TYR A 116 -7.55 -26.21 8.57
C TYR A 116 -7.18 -24.71 8.54
N PRO A 117 -7.70 -23.78 9.38
CA PRO A 117 -7.40 -22.35 9.22
C PRO A 117 -6.06 -21.93 9.81
N PHE A 118 -5.54 -22.60 10.85
CA PHE A 118 -4.38 -22.06 11.59
C PHE A 118 -3.09 -22.04 10.77
N LYS A 119 -2.75 -23.13 10.06
CA LYS A 119 -1.56 -23.17 9.19
C LYS A 119 -1.69 -22.21 8.01
N THR A 120 -2.88 -22.08 7.44
CA THR A 120 -3.16 -21.14 6.35
C THR A 120 -3.05 -19.69 6.84
N LEU A 121 -3.53 -19.41 8.05
CA LEU A 121 -3.39 -18.11 8.71
C LEU A 121 -1.92 -17.76 8.96
N LEU A 122 -1.10 -18.72 9.37
CA LEU A 122 0.34 -18.51 9.53
C LEU A 122 1.05 -18.25 8.20
N PHE A 123 0.66 -18.93 7.13
CA PHE A 123 1.17 -18.66 5.78
C PHE A 123 0.81 -17.23 5.33
N VAL A 124 -0.47 -16.84 5.44
CA VAL A 124 -0.93 -15.49 5.09
C VAL A 124 -0.32 -14.44 6.03
N GLY A 125 -0.17 -14.75 7.32
CA GLY A 125 0.45 -13.86 8.31
C GLY A 125 1.92 -13.61 8.02
N GLY A 126 2.69 -14.65 7.66
CA GLY A 126 4.08 -14.48 7.23
C GLY A 126 4.22 -13.64 5.96
N TYR A 127 3.26 -13.78 5.03
CA TYR A 127 3.18 -12.93 3.83
C TYR A 127 2.89 -11.47 4.17
N LEU A 128 1.89 -11.21 5.03
CA LEU A 128 1.54 -9.86 5.47
C LEU A 128 2.65 -9.20 6.27
N ALA A 129 3.39 -9.95 7.10
CA ALA A 129 4.52 -9.42 7.87
C ALA A 129 5.60 -8.80 6.97
N VAL A 130 5.88 -9.41 5.81
CA VAL A 130 6.82 -8.84 4.83
C VAL A 130 6.29 -7.51 4.28
N TRP A 131 4.99 -7.41 4.01
CA TRP A 131 4.37 -6.16 3.53
C TRP A 131 4.32 -5.07 4.59
N SER A 132 4.00 -5.41 5.84
CA SER A 132 4.02 -4.48 6.96
C SER A 132 5.43 -3.91 7.17
N LEU A 133 6.46 -4.77 7.14
CA LEU A 133 7.85 -4.33 7.24
C LEU A 133 8.23 -3.41 6.07
N THR A 134 7.78 -3.73 4.85
CA THR A 134 8.01 -2.89 3.67
C THR A 134 7.42 -1.50 3.85
N GLY A 135 6.18 -1.40 4.33
CA GLY A 135 5.53 -0.12 4.62
C GLY A 135 6.31 0.68 5.66
N PHE A 136 6.73 0.04 6.75
CA PHE A 136 7.54 0.68 7.77
C PHE A 136 8.87 1.23 7.22
N VAL A 137 9.58 0.45 6.39
CA VAL A 137 10.82 0.89 5.73
C VAL A 137 10.58 2.05 4.77
N LEU A 138 9.49 2.01 4.00
CA LEU A 138 9.13 3.10 3.08
C LEU A 138 8.79 4.40 3.84
N LEU A 139 8.09 4.30 4.96
CA LEU A 139 7.79 5.44 5.81
C LEU A 139 9.06 6.10 6.35
N LEU A 140 10.00 5.31 6.89
CA LEU A 140 11.28 5.82 7.37
C LEU A 140 12.13 6.41 6.24
N GLY A 141 12.15 5.77 5.07
CA GLY A 141 12.87 6.28 3.91
C GLY A 141 12.29 7.60 3.40
N TRP A 142 10.97 7.72 3.41
CA TRP A 142 10.27 8.95 3.03
C TRP A 142 10.52 10.08 4.02
N SER A 143 10.40 9.85 5.33
CA SER A 143 10.65 10.88 6.35
C SER A 143 12.11 11.37 6.35
N MET A 144 13.05 10.47 6.11
CA MET A 144 14.46 10.84 5.93
C MET A 144 14.66 11.67 4.65
N LEU A 145 14.02 11.30 3.55
CA LEU A 145 14.13 12.06 2.30
C LEU A 145 13.54 13.46 2.43
N THR A 146 12.36 13.59 3.05
CA THR A 146 11.69 14.89 3.21
C THR A 146 12.46 15.81 4.14
N SER A 147 13.03 15.30 5.23
CA SER A 147 13.86 16.12 6.14
C SER A 147 15.12 16.67 5.47
N ILE A 148 15.75 15.89 4.58
CA ILE A 148 16.87 16.37 3.77
C ILE A 148 16.40 17.46 2.79
N MET A 149 15.28 17.23 2.09
CA MET A 149 14.77 18.15 1.07
C MET A 149 14.25 19.46 1.65
N THR A 150 13.66 19.48 2.86
CA THR A 150 13.22 20.73 3.51
C THR A 150 14.40 21.56 4.01
N SER A 151 15.53 20.94 4.34
CA SER A 151 16.76 21.65 4.72
C SER A 151 17.51 22.26 3.52
N ALA A 152 17.30 21.70 2.32
CA ALA A 152 17.86 22.21 1.08
C ALA A 152 16.85 23.16 0.41
N ALA A 153 17.01 24.48 0.60
CA ALA A 153 16.11 25.53 0.11
C ALA A 153 16.08 25.71 -1.43
N SER A 154 16.04 24.63 -2.21
CA SER A 154 16.04 24.65 -3.67
C SER A 154 14.88 23.83 -4.25
N GLY A 155 13.79 24.55 -4.56
CA GLY A 155 13.05 24.47 -5.83
C GLY A 155 12.26 23.20 -6.18
N LEU A 156 10.97 23.38 -6.46
CA LEU A 156 10.06 22.41 -7.10
C LEU A 156 10.66 21.67 -8.31
N SER A 157 11.66 22.26 -8.98
CA SER A 157 12.37 21.68 -10.12
C SER A 157 13.10 20.37 -9.81
N ILE A 158 13.71 20.21 -8.62
CA ILE A 158 14.48 18.99 -8.26
C ILE A 158 13.54 17.79 -8.09
N ILE A 159 12.36 18.03 -7.51
CA ILE A 159 11.35 17.01 -7.22
C ILE A 159 10.88 16.32 -8.50
N GLN A 160 10.71 17.07 -9.59
CA GLN A 160 10.30 16.51 -10.89
C GLN A 160 11.35 15.58 -11.49
N TYR A 161 12.64 15.92 -11.38
CA TYR A 161 13.72 15.04 -11.82
C TYR A 161 13.79 13.76 -10.98
N ILE A 162 13.57 13.86 -9.66
CA ILE A 162 13.51 12.69 -8.78
C ILE A 162 12.36 11.76 -9.22
N TYR A 163 11.16 12.30 -9.48
CA TYR A 163 10.03 11.51 -9.95
C TYR A 163 10.27 10.86 -11.31
N GLY A 164 10.80 11.62 -12.27
CA GLY A 164 11.17 11.09 -13.57
C GLY A 164 12.22 9.98 -13.48
N ALA A 165 13.22 10.13 -12.60
CA ALA A 165 14.22 9.11 -12.33
C ALA A 165 13.61 7.85 -11.72
N ILE A 166 12.71 7.97 -10.74
CA ILE A 166 12.01 6.82 -10.13
C ILE A 166 11.19 6.07 -11.21
N LEU A 167 10.48 6.79 -12.09
CA LEU A 167 9.76 6.21 -13.22
C LEU A 167 10.67 5.44 -14.18
N VAL A 168 11.80 6.02 -14.57
CA VAL A 168 12.77 5.36 -15.44
C VAL A 168 13.38 4.13 -14.76
N ILE A 169 13.75 4.21 -13.48
CA ILE A 169 14.28 3.08 -12.71
C ILE A 169 13.24 1.97 -12.60
N ALA A 170 11.99 2.30 -12.29
CA ALA A 170 10.91 1.34 -12.20
C ALA A 170 10.62 0.68 -13.55
N GLY A 171 10.68 1.44 -14.64
CA GLY A 171 10.53 0.92 -15.99
C GLY A 171 11.67 0.00 -16.41
N ALA A 172 12.92 0.40 -16.16
CA ALA A 172 14.11 -0.42 -16.39
C ALA A 172 14.08 -1.72 -15.58
N TYR A 173 13.58 -1.67 -14.34
CA TYR A 173 13.43 -2.85 -13.49
C TYR A 173 12.54 -3.94 -14.13
N GLN A 174 11.52 -3.56 -14.91
CA GLN A 174 10.63 -4.53 -15.57
C GLN A 174 11.36 -5.42 -16.59
N PHE A 175 12.50 -4.98 -17.11
CA PHE A 175 13.33 -5.76 -18.03
C PHE A 175 14.42 -6.58 -17.31
N SER A 176 14.56 -6.41 -16.01
CA SER A 176 15.67 -7.00 -15.26
C SER A 176 15.55 -8.53 -15.17
N PRO A 177 16.68 -9.26 -15.15
CA PRO A 177 16.67 -10.70 -14.92
C PRO A 177 16.15 -11.04 -13.52
N LEU A 178 16.26 -10.11 -12.55
CA LEU A 178 15.72 -10.28 -11.20
C LEU A 178 14.18 -10.33 -11.24
N LYS A 179 13.52 -9.38 -11.92
CA LYS A 179 12.07 -9.40 -12.14
C LYS A 179 11.62 -10.73 -12.76
N ASN A 180 12.30 -11.20 -13.80
CA ASN A 180 11.94 -12.44 -14.49
C ASN A 180 12.01 -13.67 -13.57
N LYS A 181 13.07 -13.75 -12.75
CA LYS A 181 13.21 -14.83 -11.77
C LYS A 181 12.13 -14.76 -10.70
N CYS A 182 11.89 -13.59 -10.10
CA CYS A 182 10.87 -13.41 -9.07
C CYS A 182 9.47 -13.72 -9.61
N LEU A 183 9.13 -13.21 -10.81
CA LEU A 183 7.84 -13.43 -11.43
C LEU A 183 7.58 -14.92 -11.73
N GLY A 184 8.60 -15.66 -12.18
CA GLY A 184 8.47 -17.11 -12.40
C GLY A 184 8.11 -17.90 -11.13
N TYR A 185 8.62 -17.49 -9.96
CA TYR A 185 8.21 -18.07 -8.67
C TYR A 185 6.81 -17.63 -8.22
N CYS A 186 6.37 -16.43 -8.61
CA CYS A 186 5.04 -15.90 -8.29
C CYS A 186 3.93 -16.47 -9.18
N GLU A 187 4.21 -16.78 -10.46
CA GLU A 187 3.23 -17.30 -11.42
C GLU A 187 2.94 -18.81 -11.24
N SER A 188 3.91 -19.60 -10.77
CA SER A 188 3.80 -21.06 -10.72
C SER A 188 3.73 -21.60 -9.29
N PRO A 189 2.51 -21.77 -8.73
CA PRO A 189 2.33 -22.20 -7.34
C PRO A 189 2.88 -23.60 -7.07
N LEU A 190 2.79 -24.51 -8.04
CA LEU A 190 3.30 -25.87 -7.89
C LEU A 190 4.83 -25.90 -7.80
N SER A 191 5.52 -25.10 -8.62
CA SER A 191 6.99 -25.05 -8.61
C SER A 191 7.55 -24.54 -7.27
N PHE A 192 6.85 -23.58 -6.65
CA PHE A 192 7.20 -23.04 -5.34
C PHE A 192 7.11 -24.12 -4.26
N PHE A 193 5.96 -24.79 -4.15
CA PHE A 193 5.78 -25.80 -3.10
C PHE A 193 6.65 -27.05 -3.34
N MET A 194 6.84 -27.51 -4.57
CA MET A 194 7.72 -28.67 -4.82
C MET A 194 9.17 -28.42 -4.38
N ARG A 195 9.66 -27.18 -4.48
CA ARG A 195 11.05 -26.85 -4.13
C ARG A 195 11.23 -26.45 -2.68
N ARG A 196 10.18 -25.93 -2.05
CA ARG A 196 10.29 -25.26 -0.75
C ARG A 196 9.40 -25.84 0.34
N TRP A 197 8.60 -26.88 0.07
CA TRP A 197 7.65 -27.43 1.05
C TRP A 197 8.29 -27.60 2.43
N SER A 198 7.61 -27.10 3.45
CA SER A 198 7.99 -27.29 4.84
C SER A 198 6.73 -27.58 5.63
N SER A 199 6.71 -28.72 6.29
CA SER A 199 5.61 -29.14 7.15
C SER A 199 5.59 -28.35 8.46
N GLY A 200 4.48 -28.48 9.21
CA GLY A 200 4.29 -27.85 10.52
C GLY A 200 3.92 -26.36 10.48
N ALA A 201 3.72 -25.77 11.66
CA ALA A 201 3.33 -24.37 11.83
C ALA A 201 4.45 -23.40 11.43
N THR A 202 5.69 -23.68 11.88
CA THR A 202 6.87 -22.90 11.50
C THR A 202 7.15 -22.97 10.00
N GLY A 203 6.91 -24.15 9.38
CA GLY A 203 7.00 -24.31 7.94
C GLY A 203 6.01 -23.43 7.19
N ALA A 204 4.75 -23.39 7.65
CA ALA A 204 3.72 -22.51 7.10
C ALA A 204 4.12 -21.03 7.09
N ALA A 205 4.57 -20.51 8.24
CA ALA A 205 5.00 -19.13 8.38
C ALA A 205 6.22 -18.82 7.50
N LYS A 206 7.22 -19.71 7.50
CA LYS A 206 8.43 -19.59 6.67
C LYS A 206 8.09 -19.57 5.18
N MET A 207 7.15 -20.40 4.74
CA MET A 207 6.66 -20.39 3.35
C MET A 207 5.96 -19.08 3.00
N GLY A 208 5.14 -18.55 3.91
CA GLY A 208 4.50 -17.24 3.76
C GLY A 208 5.51 -16.12 3.56
N VAL A 209 6.53 -16.06 4.42
CA VAL A 209 7.62 -15.07 4.32
C VAL A 209 8.38 -15.18 3.02
N PHE A 210 8.79 -16.39 2.60
CA PHE A 210 9.49 -16.56 1.32
C PHE A 210 8.64 -16.12 0.13
N HIS A 211 7.37 -16.50 0.11
CA HIS A 211 6.47 -16.08 -0.95
C HIS A 211 6.26 -14.56 -0.94
N GLY A 212 6.15 -13.95 0.25
CA GLY A 212 6.13 -12.51 0.43
C GLY A 212 7.36 -11.82 -0.15
N LEU A 213 8.57 -12.33 0.11
CA LEU A 213 9.81 -11.78 -0.42
C LEU A 213 9.91 -11.88 -1.95
N TYR A 214 9.48 -12.99 -2.57
CA TYR A 214 9.43 -13.09 -4.02
C TYR A 214 8.41 -12.11 -4.62
N CYS A 215 7.23 -12.01 -4.01
CA CYS A 215 6.19 -11.05 -4.41
C CYS A 215 6.67 -9.60 -4.31
N LEU A 216 7.35 -9.26 -3.22
CA LEU A 216 7.96 -7.95 -3.04
C LEU A 216 9.02 -7.73 -4.11
N GLY A 217 9.91 -8.70 -4.35
CA GLY A 217 10.93 -8.63 -5.38
C GLY A 217 10.36 -8.36 -6.78
N CYS A 218 9.25 -8.98 -7.17
CA CYS A 218 8.68 -8.69 -8.49
C CYS A 218 7.91 -7.36 -8.57
N CYS A 219 7.46 -6.80 -7.45
CA CYS A 219 6.51 -5.68 -7.45
C CYS A 219 7.01 -4.40 -6.76
N TRP A 220 8.16 -4.41 -6.08
CA TRP A 220 8.69 -3.27 -5.32
C TRP A 220 8.73 -1.93 -6.08
N PRO A 221 9.02 -1.85 -7.41
CA PRO A 221 9.09 -0.56 -8.07
C PRO A 221 7.72 0.09 -8.22
N TYR A 222 6.64 -0.70 -8.34
CA TYR A 222 5.27 -0.16 -8.38
C TYR A 222 4.93 0.57 -7.07
N PHE A 223 5.43 0.06 -5.94
CA PHE A 223 5.20 0.71 -4.65
C PHE A 223 6.01 2.00 -4.50
N LEU A 224 7.23 2.06 -5.05
CA LEU A 224 7.95 3.33 -5.16
C LEU A 224 7.22 4.33 -6.04
N LEU A 225 6.60 3.88 -7.14
CA LEU A 225 5.78 4.74 -7.99
C LEU A 225 4.55 5.28 -7.26
N MET A 226 3.90 4.46 -6.44
CA MET A 226 2.77 4.91 -5.63
C MET A 226 3.17 6.02 -4.64
N VAL A 227 4.36 5.91 -4.06
CA VAL A 227 4.93 6.95 -3.18
C VAL A 227 5.24 8.22 -3.98
N ALA A 228 5.85 8.07 -5.16
CA ALA A 228 6.22 9.19 -6.03
C ALA A 228 5.02 9.96 -6.62
N LEU A 229 3.95 9.26 -6.99
CA LEU A 229 2.79 9.84 -7.69
C LEU A 229 1.73 10.45 -6.73
N GLY A 230 2.08 10.67 -5.47
CA GLY A 230 1.19 11.32 -4.51
C GLY A 230 0.25 10.38 -3.76
N TRP A 231 0.76 9.21 -3.37
CA TRP A 231 0.22 8.27 -2.37
C TRP A 231 -1.25 7.83 -2.51
N MET A 232 -1.50 6.53 -2.53
CA MET A 232 -2.82 5.88 -2.36
C MET A 232 -4.03 6.46 -3.11
N ASN A 233 -3.83 7.18 -4.21
CA ASN A 233 -4.92 7.49 -5.14
C ASN A 233 -5.45 6.18 -5.73
N LEU A 234 -6.75 5.95 -5.57
CA LEU A 234 -7.44 4.73 -5.97
C LEU A 234 -7.25 4.38 -7.45
N LEU A 235 -7.09 5.39 -8.29
CA LEU A 235 -6.79 5.20 -9.72
C LEU A 235 -5.44 4.48 -9.90
N TRP A 236 -4.38 4.99 -9.27
CA TRP A 236 -3.05 4.40 -9.33
C TRP A 236 -3.00 3.04 -8.63
N MET A 237 -3.68 2.92 -7.50
CA MET A 237 -3.88 1.68 -6.77
C MET A 237 -4.51 0.60 -7.65
N ALA A 238 -5.59 0.93 -8.36
CA ALA A 238 -6.30 0.01 -9.25
C ALA A 238 -5.47 -0.32 -10.50
N LEU A 239 -4.82 0.68 -11.09
CA LEU A 239 -3.96 0.51 -12.26
C LEU A 239 -2.82 -0.46 -11.96
N PHE A 240 -2.02 -0.21 -10.91
CA PHE A 240 -0.89 -1.06 -10.57
C PHE A 240 -1.33 -2.44 -10.08
N SER A 241 -2.44 -2.52 -9.34
CA SER A 241 -3.03 -3.82 -8.98
C SER A 241 -3.43 -4.62 -10.22
N GLY A 242 -4.03 -3.98 -11.22
CA GLY A 242 -4.40 -4.60 -12.49
C GLY A 242 -3.18 -5.07 -13.28
N ILE A 243 -2.12 -4.27 -13.34
CA ILE A 243 -0.86 -4.64 -13.97
C ILE A 243 -0.25 -5.85 -13.26
N ILE A 244 -0.06 -5.79 -11.93
CA ILE A 244 0.53 -6.88 -11.15
C ILE A 244 -0.30 -8.16 -11.25
N PHE A 245 -1.63 -8.05 -11.21
CA PHE A 245 -2.52 -9.19 -11.40
C PHE A 245 -2.35 -9.79 -12.80
N GLY A 246 -2.33 -8.96 -13.84
CA GLY A 246 -2.09 -9.39 -15.22
C GLY A 246 -0.74 -10.09 -15.39
N GLU A 247 0.32 -9.55 -14.78
CA GLU A 247 1.63 -10.18 -14.76
C GLU A 247 1.58 -11.57 -14.09
N LYS A 248 0.98 -11.68 -12.91
CA LYS A 248 1.02 -12.91 -12.10
C LYS A 248 0.06 -14.00 -12.58
N VAL A 249 -1.08 -13.63 -13.16
CA VAL A 249 -2.12 -14.60 -13.55
C VAL A 249 -1.89 -15.11 -14.97
N TRP A 250 -1.28 -14.32 -15.85
CA TRP A 250 -1.12 -14.69 -17.25
C TRP A 250 0.20 -15.43 -17.51
N SER A 251 0.37 -16.64 -16.97
CA SER A 251 1.67 -17.36 -16.96
C SER A 251 2.38 -17.57 -18.31
N LYS A 252 1.71 -17.35 -19.45
CA LYS A 252 2.33 -17.38 -20.80
C LYS A 252 2.62 -16.00 -21.39
N LYS A 253 1.99 -14.94 -20.90
CA LYS A 253 2.11 -13.57 -21.46
C LYS A 253 2.39 -12.48 -20.41
N GLY A 254 2.52 -12.82 -19.13
CA GLY A 254 2.76 -11.88 -18.03
C GLY A 254 4.02 -11.04 -18.24
N ILE A 255 5.05 -11.65 -18.80
CA ILE A 255 6.29 -10.96 -19.18
C ILE A 255 6.06 -9.83 -20.21
N TRP A 256 5.12 -9.98 -21.14
CA TRP A 256 4.81 -8.94 -22.12
C TRP A 256 4.07 -7.77 -21.48
N ILE A 257 3.21 -8.05 -20.50
CA ILE A 257 2.54 -7.01 -19.70
C ILE A 257 3.59 -6.23 -18.90
N ALA A 258 4.53 -6.92 -18.24
CA ALA A 258 5.63 -6.29 -17.52
C ALA A 258 6.46 -5.38 -18.43
N ARG A 259 6.83 -5.87 -19.61
CA ARG A 259 7.58 -5.09 -20.61
C ARG A 259 6.80 -3.88 -21.12
N ALA A 260 5.51 -4.04 -21.43
CA ALA A 260 4.67 -2.93 -21.87
C ALA A 260 4.55 -1.84 -20.79
N ALA A 261 4.30 -2.24 -19.54
CA ALA A 261 4.31 -1.33 -18.41
C ALA A 261 5.67 -0.65 -18.23
N GLY A 262 6.76 -1.41 -18.40
CA GLY A 262 8.13 -0.89 -18.35
C GLY A 262 8.41 0.19 -19.40
N ILE A 263 8.04 -0.04 -20.65
CA ILE A 263 8.14 0.96 -21.74
C ILE A 263 7.34 2.21 -21.36
N GLY A 264 6.10 2.04 -20.89
CA GLY A 264 5.26 3.14 -20.45
C GLY A 264 5.93 4.00 -19.37
N PHE A 265 6.48 3.36 -18.32
CA PHE A 265 7.16 4.09 -17.24
C PHE A 265 8.42 4.82 -17.70
N VAL A 266 9.23 4.21 -18.58
CA VAL A 266 10.43 4.88 -19.13
C VAL A 266 10.02 6.10 -19.96
N ILE A 267 9.04 5.96 -20.86
CA ILE A 267 8.58 7.07 -21.71
C ILE A 267 8.04 8.21 -20.84
N ILE A 268 7.13 7.90 -19.90
CA ILE A 268 6.55 8.92 -19.01
C ILE A 268 7.65 9.57 -18.17
N GLY A 269 8.58 8.79 -17.61
CA GLY A 269 9.68 9.31 -16.80
C GLY A 269 10.59 10.27 -17.57
N ILE A 270 10.96 9.93 -18.81
CA ILE A 270 11.75 10.81 -19.69
C ILE A 270 10.97 12.08 -20.02
N LEU A 271 9.68 11.97 -20.36
CA LEU A 271 8.85 13.14 -20.66
C LEU A 271 8.71 14.07 -19.46
N VAL A 272 8.56 13.54 -18.24
CA VAL A 272 8.50 14.35 -17.00
C VAL A 272 9.80 15.14 -16.82
N MET A 273 10.96 14.52 -17.05
CA MET A 273 12.27 15.19 -16.93
C MET A 273 12.49 16.25 -18.00
N VAL A 274 12.08 15.99 -19.26
CA VAL A 274 12.30 16.93 -20.38
C VAL A 274 11.34 18.12 -20.32
N THR A 275 10.10 17.91 -19.89
CA THR A 275 9.06 18.96 -19.90
C THR A 275 8.98 19.76 -18.61
N GLY A 276 9.85 19.51 -17.63
CA GLY A 276 9.79 20.17 -16.32
C GLY A 276 8.42 20.05 -15.67
N GLY A 277 7.78 18.87 -15.80
CA GLY A 277 6.44 18.56 -15.31
C GLY A 277 5.29 19.42 -15.85
N SER A 278 5.54 20.36 -16.77
CA SER A 278 4.53 21.33 -17.23
C SER A 278 3.51 20.70 -18.19
N ALA A 279 3.90 19.63 -18.89
CA ALA A 279 3.07 18.95 -19.88
C ALA A 279 2.33 17.72 -19.33
N ILE A 280 2.76 17.19 -18.18
CA ILE A 280 2.18 16.01 -17.56
C ILE A 280 1.78 16.37 -16.12
N ILE A 281 0.66 17.09 -15.99
CA ILE A 281 -0.07 17.13 -14.73
C ILE A 281 -0.68 15.74 -14.56
N ILE A 282 0.11 14.77 -14.09
CA ILE A 282 -0.45 13.74 -13.22
C ILE A 282 -1.06 14.54 -12.09
N SER A 283 -2.36 14.41 -11.85
CA SER A 283 -3.10 15.09 -10.78
C SER A 283 -2.44 14.79 -9.43
N MET A 284 -1.34 15.46 -9.13
CA MET A 284 -0.76 15.56 -7.82
C MET A 284 -1.75 16.42 -7.05
N PRO A 285 -2.29 15.94 -5.93
CA PRO A 285 -2.92 16.84 -4.98
C PRO A 285 -1.90 17.94 -4.71
N THR A 286 -2.29 19.17 -5.00
CA THR A 286 -1.50 20.38 -4.81
C THR A 286 -1.20 20.56 -3.33
N MET A 287 -0.18 19.87 -2.83
CA MET A 287 0.26 19.88 -1.42
C MET A 287 0.93 21.21 -1.00
N MET A 288 0.91 22.24 -1.86
CA MET A 288 1.55 23.54 -1.61
C MET A 288 0.69 24.77 -1.96
N SER A 289 -0.58 24.60 -2.33
CA SER A 289 -1.45 25.74 -2.72
C SER A 289 -2.59 25.98 -1.73
N THR A 290 -2.29 26.10 -0.43
CA THR A 290 -3.27 26.56 0.58
C THR A 290 -2.78 27.76 1.40
N GLY A 291 -1.67 28.41 1.00
CA GLY A 291 -1.16 29.60 1.68
C GLY A 291 -1.73 30.95 1.21
N ASP A 292 -2.12 31.08 -0.06
CA ASP A 292 -2.29 32.42 -0.66
C ASP A 292 -3.75 32.90 -0.80
N ALA A 293 -4.74 32.03 -0.55
CA ALA A 293 -6.15 32.36 -0.80
C ALA A 293 -6.89 33.00 0.40
N ALA A 294 -6.24 33.14 1.55
CA ALA A 294 -6.90 33.61 2.78
C ALA A 294 -6.68 35.10 3.10
N PHE A 295 -5.81 35.83 2.39
CA PHE A 295 -5.45 37.20 2.76
C PHE A 295 -6.08 38.31 1.90
N THR A 296 -6.80 37.99 0.82
CA THR A 296 -7.30 39.01 -0.13
C THR A 296 -8.80 39.30 -0.05
N ASN A 297 -9.57 38.68 0.84
CA ASN A 297 -11.04 38.80 0.86
C ASN A 297 -11.65 39.64 2.00
N THR A 298 -10.88 40.50 2.68
CA THR A 298 -11.43 41.38 3.73
C THR A 298 -11.29 42.88 3.47
N ALA A 299 -11.00 43.32 2.24
CA ALA A 299 -10.82 44.75 1.95
C ALA A 299 -12.06 45.48 1.40
N ASP A 300 -13.14 44.79 1.06
CA ASP A 300 -14.30 45.43 0.41
C ASP A 300 -15.60 45.23 1.20
N MET A 301 -15.79 46.02 2.25
CA MET A 301 -17.14 46.37 2.74
C MET A 301 -17.18 47.85 3.12
N GLU A 302 -17.63 48.67 2.17
CA GLU A 302 -18.10 50.03 2.44
C GLU A 302 -19.40 50.01 3.28
N PRO A 303 -19.65 51.05 4.10
CA PRO A 303 -20.76 51.09 5.05
C PRO A 303 -21.97 51.85 4.48
N SER A 304 -23.18 51.29 4.62
CA SER A 304 -24.43 52.04 4.38
C SER A 304 -25.40 51.88 5.55
N ALA A 305 -25.46 52.95 6.35
CA ALA A 305 -26.63 53.61 6.95
C ALA A 305 -27.87 52.77 7.33
N ASN A 306 -28.37 52.92 8.56
CA ASN A 306 -29.14 54.09 9.03
C ASN A 306 -29.92 53.73 10.31
N MET A 307 -29.86 54.57 11.36
CA MET A 307 -30.94 54.74 12.35
C MET A 307 -30.61 55.93 13.30
N THR A 308 -31.16 57.09 12.98
CA THR A 308 -31.49 58.21 13.89
C THR A 308 -32.83 57.94 14.62
N PRO A 309 -33.24 58.61 15.73
CA PRO A 309 -33.05 60.05 15.97
C PRO A 309 -32.93 60.62 17.42
N ALA A 310 -32.62 61.91 17.43
CA ALA A 310 -33.00 62.97 18.39
C ALA A 310 -32.17 63.20 19.68
N GLN A 311 -31.53 64.37 19.80
CA GLN A 311 -32.03 65.49 20.62
C GLN A 311 -31.17 66.79 20.52
N LYS A 312 -31.88 67.90 20.22
CA LYS A 312 -31.75 69.32 20.66
C LYS A 312 -30.45 70.17 20.44
N MET A 313 -30.56 71.08 19.44
CA MET A 313 -30.30 72.56 19.36
C MET A 313 -29.77 73.37 20.59
N PRO A 314 -29.37 74.67 20.45
CA PRO A 314 -29.04 75.50 19.26
C PRO A 314 -27.74 76.36 19.41
N GLN A 315 -27.24 76.97 18.32
CA GLN A 315 -26.40 78.18 18.38
C GLN A 315 -26.76 79.16 17.25
N MET A 316 -26.54 80.43 17.57
CA MET A 316 -27.05 81.68 16.99
C MET A 316 -26.50 82.02 15.59
N GLY A 317 -27.25 82.84 14.85
CA GLY A 317 -26.81 83.48 13.61
C GLY A 317 -27.97 83.80 12.68
#